data_AF-A0A3C1YW57-F1
#
_entry.id   AF-A0A3C1YW57-F1
#
_cell.length_a   1.000
_cell.length_b   1.000
_cell.length_c   1.000
_cell.angle_alpha   90.00
_cell.angle_beta   90.00
_cell.angle_gamma   90.00
#
_symmetry.space_group_name_H-M   'P 1'
#
loop_
_entity.id
_entity.type
_entity.pdbx_description
1 polymer ?
#
loop_
_entity_poly.entity_id
_entity_poly.type
_entity_poly.pdbx_seq_one_letter_code
_entity_poly.pdbx_strand_id
1 'polypeptide(L)' 'MASVSPEALVVCTVQDVTQHYHIPLLLSPFGSSVYRGS' A
#
# COMPACT_ATOMS: atom_id res chain seq x y z
N MET A 1 -0.63 -13.28 20.56
CA MET A 1 -0.07 -12.74 19.29
C MET A 1 -1.10 -11.77 18.73
N ALA A 2 -0.73 -10.52 18.45
CA ALA A 2 -1.65 -9.56 17.87
C ALA A 2 -1.70 -9.76 16.34
N SER A 3 -2.90 -9.89 15.78
CA SER A 3 -3.11 -9.86 14.33
C SER A 3 -3.04 -8.42 13.83
N VAL A 4 -2.50 -8.22 12.63
CA VAL A 4 -2.58 -6.91 11.96
C VAL A 4 -4.05 -6.56 11.71
N SER A 5 -4.39 -5.28 11.89
CA SER A 5 -5.74 -4.75 11.65
C SER A 5 -6.19 -5.01 10.20
N PRO A 6 -7.48 -5.30 9.93
CA PRO A 6 -8.00 -5.41 8.57
C PRO A 6 -8.01 -4.07 7.81
N GLU A 7 -7.73 -2.97 8.50
CA GLU A 7 -7.65 -1.63 7.92
C GLU A 7 -6.18 -1.21 7.71
N ALA A 8 -5.88 -0.66 6.54
CA ALA A 8 -4.56 -0.14 6.20
C ALA A 8 -4.68 1.27 5.58
N LEU A 9 -3.92 2.23 6.11
CA LEU A 9 -3.76 3.56 5.53
C LEU A 9 -2.60 3.56 4.54
N VAL A 10 -2.88 3.92 3.30
CA VAL A 10 -1.86 4.08 2.24
C VAL A 10 -1.74 5.55 1.88
N VAL A 11 -0.53 6.10 2.00
CA VAL A 11 -0.22 7.49 1.61
C VAL A 11 0.77 7.46 0.47
N CYS A 12 0.50 8.24 -0.57
CA CYS A 12 1.41 8.44 -1.69
C CYS A 12 1.49 9.92 -2.07
N THR A 13 2.65 10.33 -2.58
CA THR A 13 2.86 11.66 -3.13
C THR A 13 2.79 11.58 -4.65
N VAL A 14 1.83 12.29 -5.25
CA VAL A 14 1.74 12.43 -6.71
C VAL A 14 2.70 13.52 -7.15
N GLN A 15 3.65 13.17 -8.02
CA GLN A 15 4.67 14.11 -8.53
C GLN A 15 4.36 14.59 -9.95
N ASP A 16 3.67 13.76 -10.73
CA ASP A 16 3.27 14.06 -12.11
C ASP A 16 1.85 13.55 -12.35
N VAL A 17 0.93 14.46 -12.67
CA VAL A 17 -0.49 14.13 -12.89
C VAL A 17 -0.76 13.37 -14.20
N THR A 18 0.21 13.32 -15.11
CA THR A 18 0.09 12.58 -16.37
C THR A 18 0.50 11.12 -16.24
N GLN A 19 1.15 10.75 -15.12
CA GLN A 19 1.62 9.40 -14.88
C GLN A 19 0.54 8.54 -14.19
N HIS A 20 0.47 7.26 -14.58
CA HIS A 20 -0.30 6.26 -13.84
C HIS A 20 0.49 5.74 -12.64
N TYR A 21 -0.14 5.74 -11.46
CA TYR A 21 0.44 5.21 -10.23
C TYR A 21 -0.29 3.92 -9.84
N HIS A 22 0.38 2.78 -9.99
CA HIS A 22 -0.08 1.50 -9.48
C HIS A 22 0.51 1.28 -8.08
N ILE A 23 -0.33 1.17 -7.05
CA ILE A 23 0.09 1.07 -5.65
C ILE A 23 -0.54 -0.18 -5.00
N PRO A 24 0.07 -1.37 -5.16
CA PRO A 24 -0.48 -2.59 -4.58
C PRO A 24 -0.28 -2.67 -3.06
N LEU A 25 -1.27 -3.22 -2.37
CA LEU A 25 -1.21 -3.61 -0.96
C LEU A 25 -1.23 -5.14 -0.87
N LEU A 26 -0.21 -5.71 -0.23
CA LEU A 26 -0.19 -7.11 0.18
C LEU A 26 -0.51 -7.19 1.66
N LEU A 27 -1.52 -7.96 2.04
CA LEU A 27 -1.98 -8.09 3.42
C LEU A 27 -1.96 -9.56 3.87
N SER A 28 -1.45 -9.78 5.09
CA SER A 28 -1.48 -11.05 5.78
C SER A 28 -1.79 -10.84 7.26
N PRO A 29 -2.16 -11.88 8.02
CA PRO A 29 -2.41 -11.77 9.45
C PRO A 29 -1.22 -11.24 10.28
N PHE A 30 0.00 -11.32 9.73
CA PHE A 30 1.24 -11.02 10.44
C PHE A 30 2.02 -9.83 9.85
N GLY A 31 1.48 -9.17 8.82
CA GLY A 31 2.17 -8.05 8.19
C GLY A 31 1.49 -7.56 6.92
N SER A 32 1.89 -6.36 6.50
CA SER A 32 1.46 -5.73 5.26
C SER A 32 2.64 -5.11 4.53
N SER A 33 2.58 -5.10 3.20
CA SER A 33 3.55 -4.40 2.35
C SER A 33 2.84 -3.54 1.32
N VAL A 34 3.37 -2.35 1.07
CA VAL A 34 2.88 -1.42 0.04
C VAL A 34 4.07 -0.92 -0.76
N TYR A 35 3.91 -0.84 -2.08
CA TYR A 35 4.99 -0.41 -2.98
C TYR A 35 4.43 0.29 -4.23
N ARG A 36 5.32 0.96 -4.97
CA ARG A 36 5.00 1.50 -6.30
C ARG A 36 5.33 0.44 -7.34
N GLY A 37 4.30 -0.04 -8.05
CA GLY A 37 4.48 -0.90 -9.22
C GLY A 37 4.98 -0.12 -10.43
N SER A 38 5.50 -0.85 -11.42
CA SER A 38 5.86 -0.32 -12.74
C SER A 38 4.63 0.16 -13.50
#